data_AF-A0A841B9A4-F1
#
_entry.id   AF-A0A841B9A4-F1
#
_cell.length_a   1.000
_cell.length_b   1.000
_cell.length_c   1.000
_cell.angle_alpha   90.00
_cell.angle_beta   90.00
_cell.angle_gamma   90.00
#
_symmetry.space_group_name_H-M   'P 1'
#
loop_
_entity.id
_entity.type
_entity.pdbx_description
1 polymer ?
#
loop_
_entity_poly.entity_id
_entity_poly.type
_entity_poly.pdbx_seq_one_letter_code
_entity_poly.pdbx_strand_id
1 'polypeptide(L)'
;MLRRTFAAVLTGAALSISVLSAPSAGAAEIMATTLTYDDSQAAEFKDAVAAGVNVWNTNVTNVRLVKATPGQRVNIRIVADNGWPRATLGPVRPNGQVTVWYGRQAVQQGYNKTRIASHELGHSLGLPDVKPGPCSSLMSGSTGGVSCASVNPNAQEKARVQQLYAGTAVQSADAGKVLADVG
;
A
#
# COMPACT_ATOMS: atom_id res chain seq x y z
N MET A 1 -25.11 -21.42 -90.10
CA MET A 1 -23.86 -20.65 -89.91
C MET A 1 -23.80 -20.19 -88.45
N LEU A 2 -22.63 -20.31 -87.81
CA LEU A 2 -22.13 -19.63 -86.57
C LEU A 2 -22.93 -19.81 -85.25
N ARG A 3 -22.44 -20.55 -84.24
CA ARG A 3 -21.36 -20.28 -83.24
C ARG A 3 -21.79 -19.40 -82.04
N ARG A 4 -21.67 -20.00 -80.83
CA ARG A 4 -21.13 -19.45 -79.55
C ARG A 4 -21.95 -18.31 -78.89
N THR A 5 -22.08 -18.11 -77.57
CA THR A 5 -21.36 -18.55 -76.35
C THR A 5 -22.14 -18.06 -75.11
N PHE A 6 -21.90 -18.73 -73.98
CA PHE A 6 -22.20 -18.45 -72.55
C PHE A 6 -22.34 -16.99 -72.06
N ALA A 7 -23.21 -16.79 -71.05
CA ALA A 7 -22.80 -16.24 -69.74
C ALA A 7 -23.93 -16.41 -68.70
N ALA A 8 -23.63 -17.12 -67.62
CA ALA A 8 -24.44 -17.19 -66.41
C ALA A 8 -24.23 -15.92 -65.57
N VAL A 9 -25.31 -15.29 -65.12
CA VAL A 9 -25.26 -14.16 -64.20
C VAL A 9 -25.46 -14.70 -62.78
N LEU A 10 -24.39 -14.65 -61.99
CA LEU A 10 -24.37 -14.98 -60.57
C LEU A 10 -25.01 -13.83 -59.76
N THR A 11 -25.97 -14.19 -58.91
CA THR A 11 -26.56 -13.36 -57.86
C THR A 11 -25.54 -13.08 -56.75
N GLY A 12 -25.11 -11.82 -56.61
CA GLY A 12 -24.33 -11.35 -55.47
C GLY A 12 -25.24 -10.87 -54.34
N ALA A 13 -25.45 -11.68 -53.31
CA ALA A 13 -26.07 -11.24 -52.07
C ALA A 13 -24.98 -10.59 -51.18
N ALA A 14 -25.10 -9.29 -50.92
CA ALA A 14 -24.23 -8.59 -49.99
C ALA A 14 -24.61 -8.96 -48.54
N LEU A 15 -23.74 -9.67 -47.83
CA LEU A 15 -23.85 -9.86 -46.39
C LEU A 15 -23.33 -8.60 -45.67
N SER A 16 -24.26 -7.84 -45.09
CA SER A 16 -23.94 -6.77 -44.13
C SER A 16 -23.52 -7.41 -42.80
N ILE A 17 -22.21 -7.45 -42.51
CA ILE A 17 -21.69 -7.86 -41.21
C ILE A 17 -21.85 -6.68 -40.26
N SER A 18 -22.87 -6.73 -39.40
CA SER A 18 -22.98 -5.85 -38.25
C SER A 18 -21.92 -6.24 -37.22
N VAL A 19 -20.81 -5.50 -37.19
CA VAL A 19 -19.82 -5.58 -36.11
C VAL A 19 -20.45 -5.05 -34.83
N LEU A 20 -20.86 -5.96 -33.94
CA LEU A 20 -21.16 -5.63 -32.55
C LEU A 20 -19.87 -5.15 -31.89
N SER A 21 -19.77 -3.84 -31.63
CA SER A 21 -18.74 -3.30 -30.75
C SER A 21 -18.97 -3.88 -29.35
N ALA A 22 -18.12 -4.82 -28.94
CA ALA A 22 -18.06 -5.25 -27.55
C ALA A 22 -17.77 -4.01 -26.68
N PRO A 23 -18.42 -3.85 -25.52
CA PRO A 23 -18.02 -2.80 -24.60
C PRO A 23 -16.55 -3.02 -24.27
N SER A 24 -15.71 -2.04 -24.58
CA SER A 24 -14.36 -1.98 -24.03
C SER A 24 -14.53 -2.06 -22.52
N ALA A 25 -14.07 -3.14 -21.90
CA ALA A 25 -13.92 -3.20 -20.46
C ALA A 25 -12.97 -2.06 -20.10
N GLY A 26 -13.52 -0.91 -19.72
CA GLY A 26 -12.74 0.16 -19.13
C GLY A 26 -11.97 -0.48 -18.00
N ALA A 27 -10.64 -0.35 -18.03
CA ALA A 27 -9.82 -0.77 -16.92
C ALA A 27 -10.47 -0.19 -15.67
N ALA A 28 -10.99 -1.06 -14.81
CA ALA A 28 -11.59 -0.61 -13.57
C ALA A 28 -10.51 0.20 -12.86
N GLU A 29 -10.69 1.52 -12.77
CA GLU A 29 -9.84 2.34 -11.92
C GLU A 29 -10.02 1.77 -10.51
N ILE A 30 -9.02 1.03 -10.03
CA ILE A 30 -9.00 0.56 -8.66
C ILE A 30 -8.86 1.82 -7.82
N MET A 31 -10.00 2.32 -7.34
CA MET A 31 -10.04 3.42 -6.40
C MET A 31 -9.15 3.03 -5.21
N ALA A 32 -8.10 3.80 -5.00
CA ALA A 32 -7.17 3.57 -3.92
C ALA A 32 -7.93 3.50 -2.59
N THR A 33 -7.67 2.47 -1.79
CA THR A 33 -8.21 2.40 -0.44
C THR A 33 -7.69 3.60 0.35
N THR A 34 -8.57 4.49 0.78
CA THR A 34 -8.17 5.63 1.62
C THR A 34 -8.27 5.25 3.08
N LEU A 35 -7.17 5.44 3.81
CA LEU A 35 -7.08 5.24 5.26
C LEU A 35 -6.73 6.55 5.93
N THR A 36 -7.42 6.88 7.02
CA THR A 36 -7.14 8.07 7.80
C THR A 36 -6.13 7.79 8.92
N TYR A 37 -5.23 8.73 9.18
CA TYR A 37 -4.33 8.68 10.33
C TYR A 37 -4.53 9.90 11.26
N ASP A 38 -4.36 9.67 12.55
CA ASP A 38 -4.36 10.71 13.60
C ASP A 38 -3.03 10.66 14.35
N ASP A 39 -2.27 11.75 14.28
CA ASP A 39 -0.99 11.96 14.94
C ASP A 39 -1.07 13.06 16.01
N SER A 40 -2.27 13.44 16.45
CA SER A 40 -2.47 14.45 17.50
C SER A 40 -1.69 14.14 18.77
N GLN A 41 -1.49 12.84 19.05
CA GLN A 41 -0.74 12.29 20.19
C GLN A 41 0.68 11.83 19.85
N ALA A 42 1.18 12.09 18.63
CA ALA A 42 2.55 11.74 18.23
C ALA A 42 3.64 12.68 18.81
N ALA A 43 3.24 13.67 19.61
CA ALA A 43 4.14 14.61 20.29
C ALA A 43 5.19 15.23 19.34
N GLU A 44 6.48 15.05 19.63
CA GLU A 44 7.61 15.57 18.83
C GLU A 44 7.83 14.88 17.47
N PHE A 45 7.03 13.86 17.14
CA PHE A 45 7.23 13.02 15.94
C PHE A 45 6.30 13.34 14.77
N LYS A 46 5.45 14.37 14.85
CA LYS A 46 4.47 14.71 13.80
C LYS A 46 5.10 14.88 12.42
N ASP A 47 6.24 15.57 12.32
CA ASP A 47 6.92 15.77 11.04
C ASP A 47 7.49 14.47 10.47
N ALA A 48 8.05 13.61 11.33
CA ALA A 48 8.55 12.30 10.93
C ALA A 48 7.41 11.37 10.47
N VAL A 49 6.27 11.43 11.15
CA VAL A 49 5.05 10.73 10.76
C VAL A 49 4.55 11.21 9.40
N ALA A 50 4.46 12.52 9.18
CA ALA A 50 4.06 13.08 7.89
C ALA A 50 5.01 12.65 6.76
N ALA A 51 6.33 12.64 7.02
CA ALA A 51 7.32 12.13 6.07
C ALA A 51 7.15 10.63 5.80
N GLY A 52 6.90 9.81 6.83
CA GLY A 52 6.68 8.38 6.69
C GLY A 52 5.38 8.04 5.92
N VAL A 53 4.33 8.83 6.13
CA VAL A 53 3.09 8.79 5.34
C VAL A 53 3.38 9.12 3.88
N ASN A 54 4.16 10.18 3.63
CA ASN A 54 4.53 10.56 2.26
C ASN A 54 5.31 9.44 1.55
N VAL A 55 6.24 8.78 2.24
CA VAL A 55 6.96 7.62 1.69
C VAL A 55 5.98 6.56 1.16
N TRP A 56 4.96 6.18 1.92
CA TRP A 56 3.99 5.20 1.43
C TRP A 56 3.18 5.75 0.26
N ASN A 57 2.64 6.96 0.38
CA ASN A 57 1.82 7.58 -0.67
C ASN A 57 2.55 7.78 -2.01
N THR A 58 3.88 7.89 -2.02
CA THR A 58 4.67 8.00 -3.26
C THR A 58 5.16 6.67 -3.79
N ASN A 59 5.06 5.57 -3.03
CA ASN A 59 5.62 4.27 -3.40
C ASN A 59 4.56 3.19 -3.72
N VAL A 60 3.29 3.42 -3.37
CA VAL A 60 2.17 2.52 -3.70
C VAL A 60 0.94 3.30 -4.17
N THR A 61 0.02 2.63 -4.86
CA THR A 61 -1.14 3.26 -5.49
C THR A 61 -2.48 2.73 -5.00
N ASN A 62 -2.54 1.47 -4.54
CA ASN A 62 -3.80 0.84 -4.12
C ASN A 62 -4.25 1.25 -2.71
N VAL A 63 -3.40 1.97 -1.97
CA VAL A 63 -3.72 2.53 -0.66
C VAL A 63 -3.15 3.94 -0.54
N ARG A 64 -3.92 4.83 0.09
CA ARG A 64 -3.51 6.21 0.37
C ARG A 64 -3.79 6.55 1.83
N LEU A 65 -2.78 7.08 2.51
CA LEU A 65 -2.87 7.56 3.88
C LEU A 65 -3.16 9.06 3.87
N VAL A 66 -4.23 9.48 4.55
CA VAL A 66 -4.64 10.89 4.65
C VAL A 66 -4.82 11.30 6.10
N LYS A 67 -4.51 12.55 6.44
CA LYS A 67 -4.67 13.03 7.81
C LYS A 67 -6.16 13.13 8.13
N ALA A 68 -6.57 12.61 9.28
CA ALA A 68 -7.95 12.74 9.75
C ALA A 68 -8.24 14.21 10.12
N THR A 69 -9.44 14.68 9.77
CA THR A 69 -10.00 15.92 10.32
C THR A 69 -10.88 15.62 11.54
N PRO A 70 -11.16 16.61 12.42
CA PRO A 70 -12.04 16.40 13.56
C PRO A 70 -13.38 15.75 13.16
N GLY A 71 -13.83 14.77 13.94
CA GLY A 71 -15.08 14.03 13.69
C GLY A 71 -14.99 12.92 12.64
N GLN A 72 -13.87 12.78 11.90
CA GLN A 72 -13.68 11.64 11.00
C GLN A 72 -13.30 10.37 11.76
N ARG A 73 -13.64 9.22 11.15
CA ARG A 73 -13.09 7.93 11.57
C ARG A 73 -11.57 7.98 11.46
N VAL A 74 -10.88 7.36 12.42
CA VAL A 74 -9.42 7.17 12.40
C VAL A 74 -9.12 5.70 12.17
N ASN A 75 -8.37 5.37 11.11
CA ASN A 75 -7.90 4.01 10.86
C ASN A 75 -6.56 3.72 11.54
N ILE A 76 -5.64 4.69 11.58
CA ILE A 76 -4.32 4.54 12.19
C ILE A 76 -4.13 5.63 13.24
N ARG A 77 -4.13 5.25 14.52
CA ARG A 77 -3.76 6.16 15.61
C ARG A 77 -2.25 6.10 15.81
N ILE A 78 -1.60 7.25 15.90
CA ILE A 78 -0.16 7.35 16.12
C ILE A 78 0.08 8.10 17.42
N VAL A 79 0.68 7.40 18.39
CA VAL A 79 0.96 7.92 19.73
C VAL A 79 2.46 7.86 20.00
N ALA A 80 3.01 8.88 20.67
CA ALA A 80 4.38 8.80 21.17
C ALA A 80 4.44 7.90 22.41
N ASP A 81 5.46 7.04 22.49
CA ASP A 81 5.66 6.08 23.57
C ASP A 81 7.12 6.17 24.07
N ASN A 82 7.37 5.86 25.33
CA ASN A 82 8.72 5.94 25.90
C ASN A 82 9.58 4.70 25.61
N GLY A 83 8.98 3.58 25.20
CA GLY A 83 9.68 2.35 24.86
C GLY A 83 10.14 2.29 23.40
N TRP A 84 10.35 1.07 22.92
CA TRP A 84 10.62 0.80 21.50
C TRP A 84 9.39 1.01 20.61
N PRO A 85 9.60 1.45 19.35
CA PRO A 85 8.57 1.47 18.34
C PRO A 85 7.88 0.11 18.19
N ARG A 86 6.58 0.16 17.98
CA ARG A 86 5.74 -1.01 17.73
C ARG A 86 4.46 -0.60 17.01
N ALA A 87 3.86 -1.52 16.28
CA ALA A 87 2.61 -1.28 15.56
C ALA A 87 1.71 -2.50 15.53
N THR A 88 0.41 -2.27 15.44
CA THR A 88 -0.54 -3.34 15.14
C THR A 88 -0.44 -3.74 13.68
N LEU A 89 -0.19 -5.03 13.41
CA LEU A 89 -0.11 -5.61 12.08
C LEU A 89 -1.48 -5.57 11.38
N GLY A 90 -1.48 -5.06 10.15
CA GLY A 90 -2.64 -4.99 9.27
C GLY A 90 -2.79 -6.22 8.35
N PRO A 91 -3.32 -6.03 7.13
CA PRO A 91 -3.70 -4.75 6.52
C PRO A 91 -4.93 -4.14 7.21
N VAL A 92 -4.81 -2.91 7.71
CA VAL A 92 -5.98 -2.20 8.22
C VAL A 92 -6.94 -1.87 7.06
N ARG A 93 -8.23 -2.04 7.30
CA ARG A 93 -9.32 -1.75 6.36
C ARG A 93 -10.05 -0.47 6.76
N PRO A 94 -10.84 0.16 5.87
CA PRO A 94 -11.58 1.39 6.20
C PRO A 94 -12.51 1.26 7.41
N ASN A 95 -13.02 0.06 7.69
CA ASN A 95 -13.85 -0.24 8.87
C ASN A 95 -13.01 -0.68 10.10
N GLY A 96 -11.69 -0.78 10.00
CA GLY A 96 -10.79 -1.16 11.10
C GLY A 96 -10.11 0.05 11.75
N GLN A 97 -9.44 -0.23 12.87
CA GLN A 97 -8.54 0.70 13.55
C GLN A 97 -7.32 -0.05 14.08
N VAL A 98 -6.13 0.53 13.93
CA VAL A 98 -4.85 0.04 14.42
C VAL A 98 -4.09 1.16 15.12
N THR A 99 -3.07 0.80 15.91
CA THR A 99 -2.22 1.78 16.60
C THR A 99 -0.75 1.59 16.23
N VAL A 100 -0.06 2.72 16.05
CA VAL A 100 1.40 2.83 16.01
C VAL A 100 1.83 3.53 17.29
N TRP A 101 2.72 2.90 18.04
CA TRP A 101 3.42 3.49 19.16
C TRP A 101 4.80 3.92 18.67
N TYR A 102 4.97 5.22 18.47
CA TYR A 102 6.23 5.80 18.05
C TYR A 102 7.16 5.89 19.27
N GLY A 103 8.09 4.93 19.35
CA GLY A 103 8.98 4.78 20.50
C GLY A 103 10.16 5.74 20.53
N ARG A 104 10.31 6.48 21.64
CA ARG A 104 11.46 7.36 21.92
C ARG A 104 12.77 6.59 22.06
N GLN A 105 12.73 5.34 22.52
CA GLN A 105 13.93 4.57 22.81
C GLN A 105 14.79 4.35 21.56
N ALA A 106 14.20 4.00 20.42
CA ALA A 106 14.94 3.85 19.17
C ALA A 106 15.55 5.18 18.70
N VAL A 107 14.81 6.27 18.81
CA VAL A 107 15.32 7.60 18.46
C VAL A 107 16.51 8.00 19.33
N GLN A 108 16.44 7.74 20.64
CA GLN A 108 17.53 8.00 21.58
C GLN A 108 18.78 7.15 21.28
N GLN A 109 18.58 5.96 20.71
CA GLN A 109 19.68 5.10 20.25
C GLN A 109 20.26 5.51 18.89
N GLY A 110 19.69 6.53 18.23
CA GLY A 110 20.22 7.09 16.98
C GLY A 110 19.55 6.59 15.71
N TYR A 111 18.44 5.84 15.80
CA TYR A 111 17.70 5.40 14.62
C TYR A 111 17.01 6.58 13.91
N ASN A 112 16.96 6.51 12.58
CA ASN A 112 16.36 7.55 11.76
C ASN A 112 14.84 7.64 11.99
N LYS A 113 14.35 8.83 12.38
CA LYS A 113 12.93 9.07 12.69
C LYS A 113 12.00 8.71 11.53
N THR A 114 12.27 9.19 10.32
CA THR A 114 11.42 8.90 9.16
C THR A 114 11.42 7.41 8.82
N ARG A 115 12.56 6.72 8.94
CA ARG A 115 12.64 5.27 8.74
C ARG A 115 11.76 4.52 9.75
N ILE A 116 11.80 4.90 11.04
CA ILE A 116 10.91 4.34 12.07
C ILE A 116 9.44 4.54 11.64
N ALA A 117 9.04 5.77 11.31
CA ALA A 117 7.67 6.06 10.90
C ALA A 117 7.22 5.21 9.70
N SER A 118 8.05 5.14 8.66
CA SER A 118 7.78 4.36 7.45
C SER A 118 7.66 2.86 7.75
N HIS A 119 8.55 2.33 8.59
CA HIS A 119 8.56 0.92 9.00
C HIS A 119 7.27 0.54 9.75
N GLU A 120 6.93 1.29 10.80
CA GLU A 120 5.74 1.01 11.62
C GLU A 120 4.42 1.15 10.83
N LEU A 121 4.36 2.11 9.90
CA LEU A 121 3.25 2.23 8.96
C LEU A 121 3.18 1.01 8.02
N GLY A 122 4.32 0.44 7.64
CA GLY A 122 4.39 -0.80 6.86
C GLY A 122 3.70 -1.97 7.56
N HIS A 123 3.87 -2.11 8.88
CA HIS A 123 3.12 -3.09 9.68
C HIS A 123 1.62 -2.82 9.63
N SER A 124 1.19 -1.57 9.82
CA SER A 124 -0.24 -1.22 9.73
C SER A 124 -0.84 -1.50 8.34
N LEU A 125 -0.01 -1.47 7.28
CA LEU A 125 -0.37 -1.85 5.91
C LEU A 125 -0.29 -3.37 5.65
N GLY A 126 0.16 -4.16 6.63
CA GLY A 126 0.14 -5.62 6.60
C GLY A 126 1.47 -6.29 6.26
N LEU A 127 2.59 -5.57 6.29
CA LEU A 127 3.91 -6.18 6.15
C LEU A 127 4.43 -6.68 7.50
N PRO A 128 4.80 -7.95 7.65
CA PRO A 128 5.53 -8.41 8.83
C PRO A 128 6.98 -7.90 8.82
N ASP A 129 7.68 -8.04 9.94
CA ASP A 129 9.13 -7.87 10.00
C ASP A 129 9.85 -8.85 9.05
N VAL A 130 10.97 -8.39 8.49
CA VAL A 130 11.92 -9.19 7.71
C VAL A 130 13.29 -9.03 8.32
N LYS A 131 13.45 -9.61 9.52
CA LYS A 131 14.65 -9.53 10.35
C LYS A 131 15.40 -10.87 10.40
N PRO A 132 16.74 -10.87 10.39
CA PRO A 132 17.58 -9.73 9.99
C PRO A 132 17.43 -9.44 8.48
N GLY A 133 17.66 -8.20 8.06
CA GLY A 133 17.59 -7.83 6.64
C GLY A 133 18.49 -6.64 6.29
N PRO A 134 18.79 -6.42 4.99
CA PRO A 134 19.63 -5.32 4.57
C PRO A 134 18.94 -3.97 4.80
N CYS A 135 19.73 -2.88 4.84
CA CYS A 135 19.20 -1.51 4.92
C CYS A 135 18.21 -1.16 3.78
N SER A 136 18.37 -1.81 2.61
CA SER A 136 17.47 -1.64 1.47
C SER A 136 16.07 -2.20 1.70
N SER A 137 15.88 -3.11 2.66
CA SER A 137 14.56 -3.51 3.14
C SER A 137 14.09 -2.53 4.20
N LEU A 138 12.89 -1.98 4.03
CA LEU A 138 12.28 -1.14 5.05
C LEU A 138 11.85 -2.00 6.24
N MET A 139 11.37 -3.22 5.98
CA MET A 139 10.88 -4.13 7.01
C MET A 139 11.98 -4.88 7.76
N SER A 140 13.26 -4.64 7.45
CA SER A 140 14.37 -5.04 8.32
C SER A 140 14.43 -4.23 9.62
N GLY A 141 13.73 -3.08 9.67
CA GLY A 141 13.56 -2.28 10.88
C GLY A 141 14.90 -1.96 11.54
N SER A 142 14.97 -2.22 12.84
CA SER A 142 16.13 -1.99 13.69
C SER A 142 17.37 -2.82 13.31
N THR A 143 17.21 -3.98 12.66
CA THR A 143 18.34 -4.81 12.22
C THR A 143 19.14 -4.21 11.06
N GLY A 144 18.58 -3.20 10.38
CA GLY A 144 19.34 -2.38 9.43
C GLY A 144 20.42 -1.51 10.09
N GLY A 145 20.36 -1.34 11.43
CA GLY A 145 21.30 -0.56 12.22
C GLY A 145 21.08 0.96 12.14
N VAL A 146 21.69 1.69 13.08
CA VAL A 146 21.54 3.15 13.22
C VAL A 146 22.13 3.94 12.05
N SER A 147 23.10 3.37 11.32
CA SER A 147 23.65 3.97 10.10
C SER A 147 22.73 3.84 8.90
N CYS A 148 21.67 3.03 8.98
CA CYS A 148 20.71 2.88 7.89
C CYS A 148 19.68 4.01 7.88
N ALA A 149 19.77 4.84 6.85
CA ALA A 149 18.83 5.95 6.62
C ALA A 149 17.87 5.70 5.43
N SER A 150 17.85 4.51 4.83
CA SER A 150 16.89 4.20 3.76
C SER A 150 15.46 4.20 4.33
N VAL A 151 14.61 5.07 3.81
CA VAL A 151 13.21 5.20 4.27
C VAL A 151 12.22 4.48 3.36
N ASN A 152 12.60 4.16 2.13
CA ASN A 152 11.68 3.64 1.14
C ASN A 152 11.53 2.11 1.26
N PRO A 153 10.32 1.57 1.07
CA PRO A 153 10.14 0.13 0.88
C PRO A 153 10.86 -0.34 -0.40
N ASN A 154 11.36 -1.56 -0.39
CA ASN A 154 11.91 -2.21 -1.58
C ASN A 154 10.79 -2.66 -2.54
N ALA A 155 11.17 -3.16 -3.72
CA ALA A 155 10.21 -3.58 -4.74
C ALA A 155 9.23 -4.68 -4.26
N GLN A 156 9.70 -5.63 -3.46
CA GLN A 156 8.87 -6.73 -2.94
C GLN A 156 7.89 -6.23 -1.89
N GLU A 157 8.33 -5.36 -0.99
CA GLU A 157 7.50 -4.71 0.04
C GLU A 157 6.39 -3.86 -0.60
N LYS A 158 6.73 -3.07 -1.63
CA LYS A 158 5.74 -2.32 -2.43
C LYS A 158 4.72 -3.25 -3.08
N ALA A 159 5.20 -4.28 -3.79
CA ALA A 159 4.33 -5.22 -4.48
C ALA A 159 3.38 -5.95 -3.50
N ARG A 160 3.87 -6.30 -2.31
CA ARG A 160 3.05 -6.95 -1.28
C ARG A 160 1.94 -6.02 -0.79
N VAL A 161 2.23 -4.75 -0.51
CA VAL A 161 1.19 -3.78 -0.12
C VAL A 161 0.17 -3.60 -1.26
N GLN A 162 0.62 -3.47 -2.50
CA GLN A 162 -0.28 -3.36 -3.66
C GLN A 162 -1.24 -4.56 -3.74
N GLN A 163 -0.73 -5.78 -3.54
CA GLN A 163 -1.56 -6.99 -3.49
C GLN A 163 -2.56 -6.98 -2.32
N LEU A 164 -2.11 -6.58 -1.12
CA LEU A 164 -2.97 -6.53 0.08
C LEU A 164 -4.16 -5.56 -0.07
N TYR A 165 -4.06 -4.58 -0.98
CA TYR A 165 -5.10 -3.57 -1.23
C TYR A 165 -5.75 -3.67 -2.62
N ALA A 166 -5.52 -4.72 -3.40
CA ALA A 166 -6.13 -4.93 -4.72
C ALA A 166 -7.60 -5.42 -4.70
N GLY A 167 -8.28 -5.37 -3.54
CA GLY A 167 -9.72 -5.69 -3.41
C GLY A 167 -10.09 -7.16 -3.21
N THR A 168 -9.17 -8.12 -3.39
CA THR A 168 -9.41 -9.57 -3.22
C THR A 168 -8.59 -10.21 -2.09
N ALA A 169 -7.79 -9.42 -1.38
CA ALA A 169 -6.86 -9.94 -0.39
C ALA A 169 -7.55 -10.32 0.93
N VAL A 170 -7.45 -11.61 1.26
CA VAL A 170 -7.84 -12.18 2.55
C VAL A 170 -6.98 -11.56 3.66
N GLN A 171 -7.58 -11.33 4.82
CA GLN A 171 -6.90 -10.80 5.99
C GLN A 171 -5.81 -11.78 6.44
N SER A 172 -4.61 -11.28 6.76
CA SER A 172 -3.52 -12.12 7.25
C SER A 172 -3.92 -12.77 8.57
N ALA A 173 -3.55 -14.03 8.81
CA ALA A 173 -3.87 -14.74 10.06
C ALA A 173 -3.29 -14.03 11.30
N ASP A 174 -2.25 -13.22 11.11
CA ASP A 174 -1.57 -12.44 12.13
C ASP A 174 -2.12 -11.01 12.28
N ALA A 175 -3.13 -10.62 11.50
CA ALA A 175 -3.72 -9.28 11.59
C ALA A 175 -4.21 -9.01 13.02
N GLY A 176 -3.89 -7.83 13.56
CA GLY A 176 -4.19 -7.43 14.93
C GLY A 176 -3.08 -7.73 15.94
N LYS A 177 -2.06 -8.53 15.61
CA LYS A 177 -0.89 -8.70 16.47
C LYS A 177 -0.10 -7.40 16.59
N VAL A 178 0.49 -7.14 17.75
CA VAL A 178 1.43 -6.02 17.92
C VAL A 178 2.84 -6.53 17.65
N LEU A 179 3.51 -5.93 16.67
CA LEU A 179 4.90 -6.21 16.32
C LEU A 179 5.77 -5.11 16.92
N ALA A 180 6.82 -5.48 17.65
CA ALA A 180 7.76 -4.55 18.24
C ALA A 180 9.05 -4.54 17.42
N ASP A 181 9.57 -3.36 17.12
CA ASP A 181 10.81 -3.19 16.35
C ASP A 181 12.08 -3.43 17.22
N VAL A 182 11.97 -4.31 18.22
CA VAL A 182 13.14 -4.76 18.98
C VAL A 182 14.03 -5.61 18.06
N GLY A 183 15.34 -5.41 18.19
CA GLY A 183 16.36 -6.18 17.48
C GLY A 183 16.63 -7.52 18.14
#